data_AF-A0A8T1GYL8-F1
#
_entry.id   AF-A0A8T1GYL8-F1
#
_cell.length_a   1.000
_cell.length_b   1.000
_cell.length_c   1.000
_cell.angle_alpha   90.00
_cell.angle_beta   90.00
_cell.angle_gamma   90.00
#
_symmetry.space_group_name_H-M   'P 1'
#
loop_
_entity.id
_entity.type
_entity.pdbx_description
1 polymer ?
#
loop_
_entity_poly.entity_id
_entity_poly.type
_entity_poly.pdbx_seq_one_letter_code
_entity_poly.pdbx_strand_id
1 'polypeptide(L)'
;MAEPQFTAQKLKPQAVDASLSFVQLPTGADYFADAIGVIAELTEGKRLVGSFDFVDKKENVSYITLYDPKDNELPGPNDSLNKEVVASGYGMVPKKLKAWERSKAFESYLKHLKEVESQAKQERLGMWEYGDITED
;
A
#
# COMPACT_ATOMS: atom_id res chain seq x y z
N MET A 1 -17.08 -32.08 -0.29
CA MET A 1 -15.98 -32.57 0.58
C MET A 1 -14.70 -32.50 -0.24
N ALA A 2 -13.63 -31.89 0.27
CA ALA A 2 -12.37 -31.74 -0.48
C ALA A 2 -11.72 -33.12 -0.70
N GLU A 3 -11.29 -33.40 -1.93
CA GLU A 3 -10.61 -34.67 -2.26
C GLU A 3 -9.26 -34.76 -1.53
N PRO A 4 -8.81 -35.97 -1.14
CA PRO A 4 -7.62 -36.18 -0.29
C PRO A 4 -6.29 -35.74 -0.91
N GLN A 5 -6.25 -35.43 -2.21
CA GLN A 5 -5.11 -34.82 -2.88
C GLN A 5 -5.04 -33.29 -2.71
N PHE A 6 -6.14 -32.63 -2.36
CA PHE A 6 -6.23 -31.16 -2.21
C PHE A 6 -6.33 -30.72 -0.74
N THR A 7 -5.74 -31.49 0.17
CA THR A 7 -5.73 -31.13 1.60
C THR A 7 -4.76 -29.98 1.85
N ALA A 8 -5.09 -29.12 2.82
CA ALA A 8 -4.23 -27.99 3.22
C ALA A 8 -2.84 -28.40 3.75
N GLN A 9 -2.65 -29.69 4.07
CA GLN A 9 -1.35 -30.26 4.41
C GLN A 9 -0.46 -30.46 3.18
N LYS A 10 -1.04 -30.79 2.02
CA LYS A 10 -0.32 -30.98 0.75
C LYS A 10 -0.13 -29.66 0.00
N LEU A 11 -1.12 -28.78 0.08
CA LEU A 11 -1.07 -27.44 -0.50
C LEU A 11 -1.32 -26.41 0.59
N LYS A 12 -0.26 -25.71 1.00
CA LYS A 12 -0.37 -24.61 1.97
C LYS A 12 -1.34 -23.52 1.45
N PRO A 13 -1.97 -22.73 2.33
CA PRO A 13 -2.75 -21.57 1.89
C PRO A 13 -1.91 -20.70 0.97
N GLN A 14 -2.49 -20.36 -0.19
CA GLN A 14 -1.81 -19.59 -1.23
C GLN A 14 -1.97 -18.08 -1.03
N ALA A 15 -3.01 -17.67 -0.28
CA ALA A 15 -3.21 -16.28 0.12
C ALA A 15 -2.46 -16.01 1.43
N VAL A 16 -1.84 -14.84 1.49
CA VAL A 16 -1.16 -14.31 2.67
C VAL A 16 -1.63 -12.89 2.86
N ASP A 17 -2.06 -12.56 4.08
CA ASP A 17 -2.45 -11.20 4.44
C ASP A 17 -1.24 -10.27 4.48
N ALA A 18 -1.40 -9.09 3.89
CA ALA A 18 -0.37 -8.08 3.84
C ALA A 18 -0.98 -6.68 3.94
N SER A 19 -0.16 -5.72 4.35
CA SER A 19 -0.48 -4.30 4.37
C SER A 19 0.45 -3.55 3.43
N LEU A 20 -0.06 -2.48 2.81
CA LEU A 20 0.76 -1.61 1.97
C LEU A 20 1.71 -0.81 2.87
N SER A 21 3.01 -0.97 2.64
CA SER A 21 4.05 -0.19 3.30
C SER A 21 3.85 1.30 3.07
N PHE A 22 4.03 2.10 4.13
CA PHE A 22 4.00 3.56 4.10
C PHE A 22 2.69 4.19 3.62
N VAL A 23 1.59 3.43 3.61
CA VAL A 23 0.25 3.92 3.27
C VAL A 23 -0.65 3.77 4.49
N GLN A 24 -1.23 4.87 4.93
CA GLN A 24 -2.32 4.92 5.89
C GLN A 24 -3.60 5.29 5.16
N LEU A 25 -4.65 4.49 5.34
CA LEU A 25 -5.96 4.73 4.74
C LEU A 25 -6.76 5.76 5.57
N PRO A 26 -7.69 6.49 4.94
CA PRO A 26 -8.60 7.39 5.64
C PRO A 26 -9.52 6.62 6.61
N THR A 27 -9.96 7.29 7.67
CA THR A 27 -10.87 6.72 8.68
C THR A 27 -12.34 7.04 8.43
N GLY A 28 -12.64 8.06 7.63
CA GLY A 28 -14.01 8.40 7.22
C GLY A 28 -14.59 7.30 6.33
N ALA A 29 -15.81 6.86 6.63
CA ALA A 29 -16.40 5.67 6.01
C ALA A 29 -16.49 5.77 4.47
N ASP A 30 -16.89 6.92 3.95
CA ASP A 30 -16.99 7.16 2.49
C ASP A 30 -15.60 7.09 1.83
N TYR A 31 -14.63 7.87 2.32
CA TYR A 31 -13.26 7.87 1.78
C TYR A 31 -12.56 6.51 1.94
N PHE A 32 -12.87 5.75 2.98
CA PHE A 32 -12.32 4.42 3.17
C PHE A 32 -12.82 3.45 2.11
N ALA A 33 -14.10 3.53 1.74
CA ALA A 33 -14.67 2.70 0.67
C ALA A 33 -14.05 3.06 -0.70
N ASP A 34 -13.89 4.35 -1.01
CA ASP A 34 -13.21 4.79 -2.23
C ASP A 34 -11.74 4.35 -2.26
N ALA A 35 -11.02 4.44 -1.14
CA ALA A 35 -9.65 3.98 -1.04
C ALA A 35 -9.51 2.47 -1.33
N ILE A 36 -10.46 1.65 -0.85
CA ILE A 36 -10.53 0.23 -1.22
C ILE A 36 -10.74 0.07 -2.72
N GLY A 37 -11.64 0.87 -3.31
CA GLY A 37 -11.90 0.86 -4.75
C GLY A 37 -10.65 1.16 -5.58
N VAL A 38 -9.89 2.19 -5.20
CA VAL A 38 -8.61 2.54 -5.86
C VAL A 38 -7.61 1.41 -5.75
N ILE A 39 -7.43 0.82 -4.56
CA ILE A 39 -6.50 -0.30 -4.37
C ILE A 39 -6.94 -1.51 -5.21
N ALA A 40 -8.24 -1.81 -5.26
CA ALA A 40 -8.78 -2.89 -6.07
C ALA A 40 -8.51 -2.64 -7.57
N GLU A 41 -8.75 -1.43 -8.08
CA GLU A 41 -8.44 -1.08 -9.47
C GLU A 41 -6.94 -1.25 -9.79
N LEU A 42 -6.08 -0.86 -8.86
CA LEU A 42 -4.63 -0.97 -9.02
C LEU A 42 -4.12 -2.42 -8.96
N THR A 43 -4.81 -3.33 -8.26
CA THR A 43 -4.27 -4.66 -7.92
C THR A 43 -5.07 -5.86 -8.41
N GLU A 44 -6.39 -5.75 -8.55
CA GLU A 44 -7.25 -6.89 -8.84
C GLU A 44 -6.99 -7.46 -10.25
N GLY A 45 -6.90 -8.78 -10.34
CA GLY A 45 -6.64 -9.49 -11.61
C GLY A 45 -5.25 -9.28 -12.21
N LYS A 46 -4.37 -8.50 -11.57
CA LYS A 46 -3.03 -8.18 -12.06
C LYS A 46 -1.96 -9.08 -11.46
N ARG A 47 -0.91 -9.35 -12.24
CA ARG A 47 0.31 -10.00 -11.76
C ARG A 47 1.33 -8.94 -11.39
N LEU A 48 1.46 -8.69 -10.09
CA LEU A 48 2.33 -7.66 -9.55
C LEU A 48 3.58 -8.28 -8.94
N VAL A 49 4.62 -7.46 -8.77
CA VAL A 49 5.80 -7.81 -7.98
C VAL A 49 5.68 -7.18 -6.61
N GLY A 50 5.71 -8.00 -5.57
CA GLY A 50 5.72 -7.55 -4.17
C GLY A 50 7.11 -7.61 -3.56
N SER A 51 7.60 -6.48 -3.08
CA SER A 51 8.76 -6.39 -2.19
C SER A 51 8.29 -6.49 -0.74
N PHE A 52 8.92 -7.34 0.06
CA PHE A 52 8.65 -7.45 1.50
C PHE A 52 9.57 -6.49 2.25
N ASP A 53 9.02 -5.36 2.68
CA ASP A 53 9.78 -4.33 3.39
C ASP A 53 9.97 -4.68 4.87
N PHE A 54 8.94 -5.31 5.47
CA PHE A 54 9.00 -5.79 6.84
C PHE A 54 8.00 -6.91 7.08
N VAL A 55 8.41 -7.95 7.82
CA VAL A 55 7.53 -9.06 8.22
C VAL A 55 7.35 -9.01 9.74
N ASP A 56 6.19 -8.55 10.19
CA ASP A 56 5.86 -8.52 11.61
C ASP A 56 5.35 -9.91 12.05
N LYS A 57 6.27 -10.69 12.62
CA LYS A 57 5.94 -12.04 13.12
C LYS A 57 5.02 -12.03 14.34
N LYS A 58 4.89 -10.91 15.05
CA LYS A 58 4.04 -10.81 16.26
C LYS A 58 2.60 -10.53 15.88
N GLU A 59 2.39 -9.61 14.94
CA GLU A 59 1.07 -9.25 14.41
C GLU A 59 0.63 -10.17 13.25
N ASN A 60 1.53 -11.01 12.74
CA ASN A 60 1.32 -11.86 11.57
C ASN A 60 0.97 -11.07 10.29
N VAL A 61 1.51 -9.86 10.16
CA VAL A 61 1.28 -8.98 9.01
C VAL A 61 2.60 -8.72 8.27
N SER A 62 2.57 -8.86 6.95
CA SER A 62 3.69 -8.45 6.09
C SER A 62 3.41 -7.06 5.51
N TYR A 63 4.39 -6.17 5.58
CA TYR A 63 4.35 -4.85 4.96
C TYR A 63 5.06 -4.94 3.61
N ILE A 64 4.33 -4.61 2.55
CA ILE A 64 4.80 -4.79 1.18
C ILE A 64 4.70 -3.53 0.34
N THR A 65 5.63 -3.39 -0.59
CA THR A 65 5.56 -2.43 -1.68
C THR A 65 5.30 -3.17 -2.98
N LEU A 66 4.24 -2.77 -3.69
CA LEU A 66 3.81 -3.41 -4.94
C LEU A 66 4.28 -2.62 -6.15
N TYR A 67 4.65 -3.36 -7.20
CA TYR A 67 5.10 -2.82 -8.48
C TYR A 67 4.38 -3.53 -9.63
N ASP A 68 4.01 -2.75 -10.66
CA ASP A 68 3.47 -3.28 -11.92
C ASP A 68 4.62 -3.47 -12.92
N PRO A 69 5.01 -4.72 -13.25
CA PRO A 69 6.07 -4.98 -14.20
C PRO A 69 5.58 -4.73 -15.63
N LYS A 70 5.99 -3.61 -16.23
CA LYS A 70 5.71 -3.30 -17.64
C LYS A 70 6.82 -3.88 -18.51
N ASP A 71 6.44 -4.55 -19.59
CA ASP A 71 7.39 -5.21 -20.52
C ASP A 71 8.40 -6.13 -19.81
N ASN A 72 7.97 -6.75 -18.70
CA ASN A 72 8.78 -7.64 -17.87
C ASN A 72 9.99 -6.96 -17.20
N GLU A 73 9.98 -5.63 -17.12
CA GLU A 73 10.96 -4.82 -16.39
C GLU A 73 10.34 -4.26 -15.10
N LEU A 74 11.14 -4.25 -14.03
CA LEU A 74 10.72 -3.64 -12.78
C LEU A 74 10.79 -2.12 -12.91
N PRO A 75 9.72 -1.40 -12.53
CA PRO A 75 9.76 0.05 -12.48
C PRO A 75 10.77 0.54 -11.42
N GLY A 76 11.08 1.83 -11.46
CA GLY A 76 11.95 2.45 -10.48
C GLY A 76 11.40 2.33 -9.05
N PRO A 77 12.24 2.46 -8.01
CA PRO A 77 11.84 2.27 -6.61
C PRO A 77 10.70 3.19 -6.17
N ASN A 78 10.56 4.35 -6.81
CA ASN A 78 9.52 5.34 -6.56
C ASN A 78 8.22 5.11 -7.36
N ASP A 79 8.23 4.26 -8.38
CA ASP A 79 7.07 3.93 -9.22
C ASP A 79 6.35 2.69 -8.71
N SER A 80 5.98 2.75 -7.43
CA SER A 80 5.17 1.72 -6.76
C SER A 80 3.68 2.04 -6.83
N LEU A 81 2.85 1.02 -6.71
CA LEU A 81 1.41 1.19 -6.55
C LEU A 81 1.07 1.84 -5.20
N ASN A 82 1.90 1.65 -4.18
CA ASN A 82 1.75 2.33 -2.90
C ASN A 82 1.81 3.85 -3.08
N LYS A 83 2.73 4.33 -3.94
CA LYS A 83 2.83 5.74 -4.31
C LYS A 83 1.58 6.20 -5.06
N GLU A 84 1.03 5.38 -5.96
CA GLU A 84 -0.19 5.72 -6.70
C GLU A 84 -1.40 5.92 -5.77
N VAL A 85 -1.53 5.11 -4.72
CA VAL A 85 -2.60 5.27 -3.71
C VAL A 85 -2.47 6.59 -2.95
N VAL A 86 -1.23 7.03 -2.65
CA VAL A 86 -1.00 8.33 -2.02
C VAL A 86 -1.25 9.47 -3.01
N ALA A 87 -0.79 9.32 -4.26
CA ALA A 87 -0.96 10.30 -5.32
C ALA A 87 -2.43 10.54 -5.67
N SER A 88 -3.29 9.51 -5.60
CA SER A 88 -4.73 9.64 -5.84
C SER A 88 -5.46 10.38 -4.71
N GLY A 89 -4.79 10.70 -3.61
CA GLY A 89 -5.40 11.35 -2.45
C GLY A 89 -6.30 10.42 -1.63
N TYR A 90 -6.21 9.10 -1.81
CA TYR A 90 -6.97 8.11 -1.04
C TYR A 90 -6.09 7.30 -0.07
N GLY A 91 -4.82 7.68 0.05
CA GLY A 91 -3.91 7.27 1.10
C GLY A 91 -3.01 8.43 1.52
N MET A 92 -2.42 8.31 2.69
CA MET A 92 -1.46 9.29 3.22
C MET A 92 -0.26 8.59 3.85
N VAL A 93 0.86 9.30 3.99
CA VAL A 93 2.00 8.75 4.71
C VAL A 93 1.63 8.63 6.21
N PRO A 94 1.91 7.50 6.88
CA PRO A 94 1.56 7.32 8.28
C PRO A 94 2.16 8.42 9.16
N LYS A 95 1.31 9.10 9.93
CA LYS A 95 1.75 10.16 10.86
C LYS A 95 2.72 9.63 11.91
N LYS A 96 2.50 8.38 12.34
CA LYS A 96 3.31 7.67 13.35
C LYS A 96 4.02 6.49 12.70
N LEU A 97 5.17 6.75 12.10
CA LEU A 97 6.01 5.71 11.50
C LEU A 97 6.46 4.68 12.54
N LYS A 98 6.40 3.40 12.19
CA LYS A 98 7.01 2.28 12.91
C LYS A 98 8.54 2.38 12.87
N ALA A 99 9.22 1.64 13.75
CA ALA A 99 10.68 1.71 13.88
C ALA A 99 11.41 1.31 12.58
N TRP A 100 10.91 0.29 11.87
CA TRP A 100 11.51 -0.18 10.61
C TRP A 100 11.35 0.84 9.47
N GLU A 101 10.22 1.56 9.46
CA GLU A 101 9.94 2.60 8.46
C GLU A 101 10.94 3.76 8.55
N ARG A 102 11.45 4.05 9.75
CA ARG A 102 12.42 5.13 9.99
C ARG A 102 13.87 4.75 9.64
N SER A 103 14.09 3.57 9.08
CA SER A 103 15.45 3.13 8.74
C SER A 103 16.01 3.91 7.55
N LYS A 104 17.34 4.07 7.52
CA LYS A 104 18.04 4.82 6.46
C LYS A 104 17.78 4.28 5.05
N ALA A 105 17.43 3.00 4.93
CA ALA A 105 17.07 2.37 3.65
C ALA A 105 15.82 3.01 3.01
N PHE A 106 14.89 3.50 3.82
CA PHE A 106 13.63 4.07 3.34
C PHE A 106 13.59 5.60 3.38
N GLU A 107 14.64 6.26 3.87
CA GLU A 107 14.65 7.73 4.04
C GLU A 107 14.33 8.48 2.73
N SER A 108 14.97 8.07 1.63
CA SER A 108 14.75 8.67 0.31
C SER A 108 13.32 8.44 -0.21
N TYR A 109 12.81 7.22 -0.03
CA TYR A 109 11.46 6.85 -0.48
C TYR A 109 10.37 7.52 0.35
N LEU A 110 10.53 7.57 1.68
CA LEU A 110 9.64 8.30 2.58
C LEU A 110 9.61 9.79 2.27
N LYS A 111 10.76 10.40 1.95
CA LYS A 111 10.81 11.79 1.52
C LYS A 111 9.98 11.99 0.25
N HIS A 112 10.19 11.12 -0.74
CA HIS A 112 9.43 11.16 -1.99
C HIS A 112 7.92 11.01 -1.77
N LEU A 113 7.48 10.05 -0.96
CA LEU A 113 6.05 9.86 -0.67
C LEU A 113 5.41 11.08 0.02
N LYS A 114 6.15 11.78 0.90
CA LYS A 114 5.66 13.02 1.50
C LYS A 114 5.53 14.16 0.49
N GLU A 115 6.40 14.21 -0.50
CA GLU A 115 6.28 15.16 -1.61
C GLU A 115 5.03 14.85 -2.45
N VAL A 116 4.79 13.57 -2.76
CA VAL A 116 3.58 13.10 -3.47
C VAL A 116 2.31 13.42 -2.67
N GLU A 117 2.28 13.15 -1.37
CA GLU A 117 1.13 13.51 -0.51
C GLU A 117 0.88 15.02 -0.51
N SER A 118 1.94 15.83 -0.43
CA SER A 118 1.83 17.30 -0.50
C SER A 118 1.24 17.77 -1.83
N GLN A 119 1.60 17.13 -2.94
CA GLN A 119 1.02 17.42 -4.25
C GLN A 119 -0.47 17.06 -4.28
N ALA A 120 -0.84 15.85 -3.83
CA ALA A 120 -2.24 15.44 -3.77
C ALA A 120 -3.11 16.40 -2.92
N LYS A 121 -2.56 16.91 -1.81
CA LYS A 121 -3.21 17.95 -0.99
C LYS A 121 -3.39 19.26 -1.74
N GLN A 122 -2.35 19.74 -2.42
CA GLN A 122 -2.40 20.99 -3.18
C GLN A 122 -3.40 20.92 -4.34
N GLU A 123 -3.46 19.78 -5.01
CA GLU A 123 -4.38 19.50 -6.12
C GLU A 123 -5.80 19.12 -5.63
N ARG A 124 -6.00 19.01 -4.31
CA ARG A 124 -7.27 18.67 -3.67
C ARG A 124 -7.86 17.35 -4.18
N LEU A 125 -7.02 16.32 -4.30
CA LEU A 125 -7.42 15.01 -4.80
C LEU A 125 -8.09 14.17 -3.69
N GLY A 126 -9.12 13.41 -4.05
CA GLY A 126 -9.77 12.44 -3.17
C GLY A 126 -10.15 13.02 -1.80
N MET A 127 -9.56 12.49 -0.73
CA MET A 127 -9.91 12.91 0.63
C MET A 127 -9.53 14.37 0.96
N TRP A 128 -8.75 15.04 0.10
CA TRP A 128 -8.29 16.42 0.25
C TRP A 128 -9.23 17.46 -0.37
N GLU A 129 -10.30 17.04 -1.05
CA GLU A 129 -11.24 17.92 -1.77
C GLU A 129 -11.80 19.06 -0.91
N TYR A 130 -12.07 18.77 0.37
CA TYR A 130 -12.73 19.69 1.30
C TYR A 130 -11.78 20.29 2.36
N GLY A 131 -10.47 20.11 2.21
CA GLY A 131 -9.44 20.59 3.15
C GLY A 131 -8.63 19.46 3.80
N ASP A 132 -7.71 19.81 4.69
CA ASP A 132 -6.88 18.81 5.37
C ASP A 132 -7.69 18.10 6.46
N ILE A 133 -8.13 16.87 6.16
CA ILE A 133 -8.90 16.04 7.09
C ILE A 133 -8.06 15.45 8.24
N THR A 134 -6.77 15.81 8.31
CA THR A 134 -5.86 15.27 9.31
C THR A 134 -5.71 16.16 10.53
N GLU A 135 -6.34 17.34 10.54
CA GLU A 135 -6.29 18.30 11.65
C GLU A 135 -7.42 18.14 12.69
N ASP A 136 -8.32 17.15 12.53
CA ASP A 136 -9.33 16.77 13.54
C ASP A 136 -8.84 15.64 14.48
#